data_AF-A0AAV1D3T1-F1
#
_entry.id   AF-A0AAV1D3T1-F1
#
_cell.length_a   1.000
_cell.length_b   1.000
_cell.length_c   1.000
_cell.angle_alpha   90.00
_cell.angle_beta   90.00
_cell.angle_gamma   90.00
#
_symmetry.space_group_name_H-M   'P 1'
#
loop_
_entity.id
_entity.type
_entity.pdbx_description
1 polymer ?
#
loop_
_entity_poly.entity_id
_entity_poly.type
_entity_poly.pdbx_seq_one_letter_code
_entity_poly.pdbx_strand_id
1 'polypeptide(L)'
;MNSSVPTKHVVAVVKHQKDTLRALEMFNSVRKDEGFKHNVLTYKCMIEKLGYHGKFEVMEDVMAKMRGEIDYALMEGVYISAVRSYGRKRKIQESIDVFERMDFYNCEPSVQAYNGIMNI
;
A
#
# COMPACT_ATOMS: atom_id res chain seq x y z
N MET A 1 30.42 -2.59 7.44
CA MET A 1 29.50 -3.06 8.50
C MET A 1 28.10 -2.70 8.04
N ASN A 2 27.31 -3.69 7.62
CA ASN A 2 25.99 -3.52 7.03
C ASN A 2 24.99 -2.97 8.05
N SER A 3 24.75 -1.66 8.03
CA SER A 3 23.58 -1.06 8.66
C SER A 3 22.38 -1.28 7.74
N SER A 4 21.80 -2.48 7.76
CA SER A 4 20.51 -2.74 7.10
C SER A 4 19.47 -1.77 7.68
N VAL A 5 18.88 -0.91 6.84
CA VAL A 5 17.87 0.04 7.28
C VAL A 5 16.67 -0.73 7.83
N PRO A 6 16.29 -0.54 9.12
CA PRO A 6 15.12 -1.24 9.65
C PRO A 6 13.84 -0.73 8.99
N THR A 7 12.92 -1.63 8.64
CA THR A 7 11.60 -1.28 8.04
C THR A 7 10.81 -0.26 8.84
N LYS A 8 10.95 -0.24 10.18
CA LYS A 8 10.38 0.80 11.06
C LYS A 8 10.84 2.22 10.72
N HIS A 9 12.09 2.41 10.28
CA HIS A 9 12.59 3.72 9.87
C HIS A 9 11.97 4.15 8.55
N VAL A 10 11.81 3.22 7.60
CA VAL A 10 11.10 3.48 6.33
C VAL A 10 9.66 3.92 6.60
N VAL A 11 8.93 3.21 7.46
CA VAL A 11 7.57 3.60 7.88
C VAL A 11 7.56 4.99 8.51
N ALA A 12 8.51 5.29 9.40
CA ALA A 12 8.61 6.60 10.03
C ALA A 12 8.86 7.72 9.01
N VAL A 13 9.79 7.52 8.06
CA VAL A 13 10.08 8.47 6.99
C VAL A 13 8.86 8.70 6.11
N VAL A 14 8.18 7.63 5.66
CA VAL A 14 6.98 7.75 4.83
C VAL A 14 5.89 8.54 5.55
N LYS A 15 5.64 8.26 6.85
CA LYS A 15 4.63 8.98 7.62
C LYS A 15 4.92 10.47 7.78
N HIS A 16 6.16 10.83 8.12
CA HIS A 16 6.50 12.20 8.50
C HIS A 16 6.98 13.07 7.33
N GLN A 17 7.38 12.48 6.21
CA GLN A 17 7.73 13.25 5.02
C GLN A 17 6.48 13.96 4.48
N LYS A 18 6.53 15.29 4.39
CA LYS A 18 5.38 16.12 4.01
C LYS A 18 5.00 15.93 2.55
N ASP A 19 6.01 15.89 1.68
CA ASP A 19 5.80 15.66 0.26
C ASP A 19 5.61 14.17 -0.04
N THR A 20 4.50 13.83 -0.68
CA THR A 20 4.14 12.43 -0.94
C THR A 20 5.03 11.77 -1.98
N LEU A 21 5.45 12.51 -3.01
CA LEU A 21 6.31 11.97 -4.05
C LEU A 21 7.75 11.84 -3.56
N ARG A 22 8.23 12.77 -2.73
CA ARG A 22 9.52 12.64 -2.04
C ARG A 22 9.53 11.47 -1.07
N ALA A 23 8.43 11.21 -0.36
CA ALA A 23 8.30 10.02 0.48
C ALA A 23 8.44 8.74 -0.35
N LEU A 24 7.83 8.71 -1.54
CA LEU A 24 7.94 7.61 -2.48
C LEU A 24 9.36 7.45 -3.06
N GLU A 25 10.03 8.54 -3.39
CA GLU A 25 11.44 8.51 -3.83
C GLU A 25 12.33 7.86 -2.77
N MET A 26 12.18 8.25 -1.49
CA MET A 26 12.90 7.67 -0.36
C MET A 26 12.53 6.20 -0.14
N PHE A 27 11.24 5.86 -0.27
CA PHE A 27 10.76 4.48 -0.22
C PHE A 27 11.39 3.63 -1.33
N ASN A 28 11.58 4.16 -2.52
CA ASN A 28 12.23 3.43 -3.61
C ASN A 28 13.75 3.39 -3.44
N SER A 29 14.38 4.43 -2.91
CA SER A 29 15.84 4.51 -2.79
C SER A 29 16.42 3.50 -1.82
N VAL A 30 15.73 3.20 -0.71
CA VAL A 30 16.20 2.23 0.30
C VAL A 30 16.32 0.80 -0.25
N ARG A 31 15.68 0.50 -1.39
CA ARG A 31 15.85 -0.79 -2.09
C ARG A 31 17.26 -0.99 -2.66
N LYS A 32 18.03 0.09 -2.81
CA LYS A 32 19.43 0.04 -3.26
C LYS A 32 20.36 -0.43 -2.15
N ASP A 33 19.92 -0.40 -0.89
CA ASP A 33 20.70 -0.87 0.24
C ASP A 33 20.71 -2.41 0.21
N GLU A 34 21.91 -3.00 0.24
CA GLU A 34 22.08 -4.44 0.13
C GLU A 34 21.26 -5.19 1.18
N GLY A 35 20.45 -6.14 0.70
CA GLY A 35 19.63 -7.02 1.54
C GLY A 35 18.35 -6.38 2.08
N PHE A 36 18.05 -5.11 1.79
CA PHE A 36 16.78 -4.51 2.17
C PHE A 36 15.65 -4.97 1.24
N LYS A 37 14.53 -5.41 1.84
CA LYS A 37 13.28 -5.69 1.14
C LYS A 37 12.12 -5.05 1.89
N HIS A 38 11.22 -4.42 1.14
CA HIS A 38 9.96 -3.95 1.70
C HIS A 38 9.13 -5.13 2.18
N ASN A 39 8.39 -4.91 3.27
CA ASN A 39 7.41 -5.84 3.78
C ASN A 39 6.00 -5.26 3.65
N VAL A 40 5.00 -6.03 4.07
CA VAL A 40 3.59 -5.61 4.03
C VAL A 40 3.36 -4.27 4.75
N LEU A 41 4.06 -4.00 5.87
CA LEU A 41 3.86 -2.78 6.65
C LEU A 41 4.38 -1.53 5.93
N THR A 42 5.56 -1.63 5.30
CA THR A 42 6.11 -0.53 4.50
C THR A 42 5.23 -0.23 3.29
N TYR A 43 4.73 -1.28 2.61
CA TYR A 43 3.81 -1.13 1.49
C TYR A 43 2.49 -0.50 1.91
N LYS A 44 1.84 -1.03 2.96
CA LYS A 44 0.59 -0.49 3.51
C LYS A 44 0.71 0.99 3.81
N CYS A 45 1.78 1.38 4.50
CA CYS A 45 2.04 2.78 4.87
C CYS A 45 2.18 3.70 3.64
N MET A 46 2.85 3.23 2.59
CA MET A 46 3.04 4.00 1.36
C MET A 46 1.72 4.14 0.58
N ILE A 47 0.96 3.03 0.46
CA ILE A 47 -0.37 3.01 -0.18
C ILE A 47 -1.35 3.94 0.53
N GLU A 48 -1.44 3.89 1.86
CA GLU A 48 -2.29 4.79 2.65
C GLU A 48 -1.95 6.27 2.41
N LYS A 49 -0.66 6.61 2.35
CA LYS A 49 -0.24 7.98 2.09
C LYS A 49 -0.59 8.44 0.68
N LEU A 50 -0.31 7.61 -0.34
CA LEU A 50 -0.66 7.94 -1.73
C LEU A 50 -2.16 8.11 -1.90
N GLY A 51 -2.94 7.18 -1.35
CA GLY A 51 -4.40 7.21 -1.38
C GLY A 51 -4.99 8.44 -0.68
N TYR A 52 -4.47 8.80 0.51
CA TYR A 52 -4.88 10.00 1.23
C TYR A 52 -4.71 11.28 0.40
N HIS A 53 -3.60 11.39 -0.31
CA HIS A 53 -3.28 12.52 -1.20
C HIS A 53 -3.84 12.36 -2.63
N GLY A 54 -4.62 11.32 -2.91
CA GLY A 54 -5.26 11.10 -4.21
C GLY A 54 -4.30 10.75 -5.35
N LYS A 55 -3.08 10.31 -5.04
CA LYS A 55 -2.07 9.89 -6.03
C LYS A 55 -2.32 8.46 -6.49
N PHE A 56 -3.50 8.21 -7.06
CA PHE A 56 -4.03 6.86 -7.30
C PHE A 56 -3.29 6.08 -8.38
N GLU A 57 -2.88 6.73 -9.48
CA GLU A 57 -2.07 6.09 -10.52
C GLU A 57 -0.78 5.51 -9.94
N VAL A 58 -0.06 6.34 -9.19
CA VAL A 58 1.18 5.95 -8.49
C VAL A 58 0.91 4.92 -7.39
N MET A 59 -0.26 4.98 -6.73
CA MET A 59 -0.68 3.98 -5.74
C MET A 59 -0.83 2.60 -6.39
N GLU A 60 -1.47 2.53 -7.56
CA GLU A 60 -1.63 1.28 -8.32
C GLU A 60 -0.28 0.71 -8.77
N ASP A 61 0.67 1.55 -9.20
CA ASP A 61 2.04 1.12 -9.51
C ASP A 61 2.74 0.47 -8.31
N VAL A 62 2.56 1.06 -7.12
CA VAL A 62 3.13 0.52 -5.87
C VAL A 62 2.45 -0.80 -5.50
N MET A 63 1.14 -0.92 -5.68
CA MET A 63 0.43 -2.20 -5.46
C MET A 63 0.87 -3.28 -6.45
N ALA A 64 1.08 -2.91 -7.72
CA ALA A 64 1.57 -3.85 -8.74
C ALA A 64 2.95 -4.41 -8.37
N LYS A 65 3.86 -3.57 -7.87
CA LYS A 65 5.16 -4.01 -7.36
C LYS A 65 5.02 -4.91 -6.14
N MET A 66 4.16 -4.55 -5.19
CA MET A 66 3.90 -5.36 -3.99
C MET A 66 3.46 -6.79 -4.34
N ARG A 67 2.59 -6.95 -5.35
CA ARG A 67 2.10 -8.26 -5.81
C ARG A 67 3.21 -9.20 -6.29
N GLY A 68 4.33 -8.67 -6.77
CA GLY A 68 5.49 -9.46 -7.17
C GLY A 68 6.45 -9.82 -6.03
N GLU A 69 6.25 -9.28 -4.82
CA GLU A 69 7.24 -9.33 -3.74
C GLU A 69 6.69 -9.89 -2.42
N ILE A 70 5.40 -9.73 -2.17
CA ILE A 70 4.74 -10.13 -0.93
C ILE A 70 3.88 -11.38 -1.21
N ASP A 71 3.71 -12.24 -0.21
CA ASP A 71 2.75 -13.34 -0.27
C ASP A 71 1.32 -12.77 -0.25
N TYR A 72 0.46 -13.28 -1.13
CA TYR A 72 -0.93 -12.85 -1.25
C TYR A 72 -1.70 -12.93 0.07
N ALA A 73 -1.41 -13.95 0.90
CA ALA A 73 -2.06 -14.14 2.20
C ALA A 73 -1.82 -12.99 3.19
N LEU A 74 -0.81 -12.15 2.93
CA LEU A 74 -0.46 -11.01 3.78
C LEU A 74 -1.02 -9.67 3.24
N MET A 75 -1.58 -9.64 2.04
CA MET A 75 -1.91 -8.38 1.36
C MET A 75 -3.26 -7.78 1.76
N GLU A 76 -4.14 -8.52 2.42
CA GLU A 76 -5.53 -8.11 2.69
C GLU A 76 -5.61 -6.70 3.29
N GLY A 77 -4.81 -6.42 4.32
CA GLY A 77 -4.79 -5.13 5.00
C GLY A 77 -4.36 -3.97 4.09
N VAL A 78 -3.65 -4.22 2.99
CA VAL A 78 -3.27 -3.22 1.99
C VAL A 78 -4.43 -2.95 1.03
N TYR A 79 -5.11 -4.00 0.55
CA TYR A 79 -6.29 -3.89 -0.29
C TYR A 79 -7.42 -3.11 0.41
N ILE A 80 -7.69 -3.43 1.68
CA ILE A 80 -8.68 -2.68 2.49
C ILE A 80 -8.31 -1.19 2.58
N SER A 81 -7.03 -0.87 2.76
CA SER A 81 -6.58 0.53 2.79
C SER A 81 -6.73 1.23 1.43
N ALA A 82 -6.53 0.52 0.32
CA ALA A 82 -6.76 1.04 -1.03
C ALA A 82 -8.27 1.26 -1.31
N VAL A 83 -9.13 0.28 -1.02
CA VAL A 83 -10.61 0.39 -1.11
C VAL A 83 -11.10 1.64 -0.39
N ARG A 84 -10.71 1.80 0.88
CA ARG A 84 -11.08 2.98 1.70
C ARG A 84 -10.52 4.29 1.13
N SER A 85 -9.34 4.26 0.53
CA SER A 85 -8.72 5.46 -0.05
C SER A 85 -9.47 5.96 -1.28
N TYR A 86 -9.84 5.05 -2.19
CA TYR A 86 -10.72 5.37 -3.32
C TYR A 86 -12.08 5.87 -2.84
N GLY A 87 -12.66 5.17 -1.87
CA GLY A 87 -13.95 5.52 -1.30
C GLY A 87 -14.01 6.94 -0.72
N ARG A 88 -13.02 7.31 0.10
CA ARG A 88 -12.89 8.67 0.67
C ARG A 88 -12.79 9.77 -0.38
N LYS A 89 -12.35 9.46 -1.60
CA LYS A 89 -12.26 10.40 -2.73
C LYS A 89 -13.45 10.27 -3.70
N ARG A 90 -14.52 9.57 -3.30
CA ARG A 90 -15.74 9.32 -4.09
C ARG A 90 -15.49 8.62 -5.42
N LYS A 91 -14.40 7.86 -5.51
CA LYS A 91 -14.05 7.01 -6.66
C LYS A 91 -14.62 5.61 -6.44
N ILE A 92 -15.95 5.53 -6.49
CA ILE A 92 -16.70 4.35 -6.04
C ILE A 92 -16.39 3.13 -6.92
N GLN A 93 -16.39 3.31 -8.24
CA GLN A 93 -16.11 2.22 -9.16
C GLN A 93 -14.71 1.65 -8.94
N GLU A 94 -13.69 2.52 -8.83
CA GLU A 94 -12.33 2.06 -8.58
C GLU A 94 -12.18 1.38 -7.20
N SER A 95 -12.99 1.78 -6.22
CA SER A 95 -13.03 1.09 -4.92
C SER A 95 -13.60 -0.32 -5.02
N ILE A 96 -14.69 -0.49 -5.78
CA ILE A 96 -15.28 -1.80 -6.10
C ILE A 96 -14.27 -2.65 -6.87
N ASP A 97 -13.62 -2.10 -7.90
CA ASP A 97 -12.63 -2.80 -8.71
C ASP A 97 -11.43 -3.28 -7.87
N VAL A 98 -11.00 -2.54 -6.84
CA VAL A 98 -9.96 -2.99 -5.90
C VAL A 98 -10.46 -4.15 -5.04
N PHE A 99 -11.71 -4.07 -4.54
CA PHE A 99 -12.31 -5.10 -3.71
C PHE A 99 -12.48 -6.40 -4.48
N GLU A 100 -13.04 -6.36 -5.69
CA GLU A 100 -13.22 -7.54 -6.55
C GLU A 100 -11.88 -8.17 -6.95
N ARG A 101 -10.83 -7.35 -7.13
CA ARG A 101 -9.47 -7.85 -7.40
C ARG A 101 -8.90 -8.72 -6.27
N MET A 102 -9.41 -8.65 -5.05
CA MET A 102 -8.90 -9.44 -3.93
C MET A 102 -9.01 -10.95 -4.21
N ASP A 103 -10.14 -11.40 -4.74
CA ASP A 103 -10.37 -12.81 -5.08
C ASP A 103 -9.43 -13.30 -6.19
N PHE A 104 -9.17 -12.47 -7.21
CA PHE A 104 -8.25 -12.80 -8.29
C PHE A 104 -6.81 -13.06 -7.82
N TYR A 105 -6.44 -12.51 -6.67
CA TYR A 105 -5.12 -12.71 -6.06
C TYR A 105 -5.17 -13.68 -4.87
N ASN A 106 -6.19 -14.54 -4.76
CA ASN A 106 -6.37 -15.48 -3.65
C ASN A 106 -6.35 -14.82 -2.26
N CYS A 107 -6.74 -13.55 -2.18
CA CYS A 107 -6.85 -12.80 -0.94
C CYS A 107 -8.31 -12.78 -0.52
N GLU A 108 -8.78 -13.82 0.16
CA GLU A 108 -10.19 -13.93 0.58
C GLU A 108 -10.62 -12.72 1.43
N PRO A 109 -11.67 -11.97 1.03
CA PRO A 109 -12.13 -10.81 1.77
C PRO A 109 -12.69 -11.18 3.15
N SER A 110 -12.09 -10.66 4.22
CA SER A 110 -12.67 -10.78 5.56
C SER A 110 -13.87 -9.86 5.76
N VAL A 111 -14.56 -10.02 6.91
CA VAL A 111 -15.58 -9.08 7.38
C VAL A 111 -15.08 -7.62 7.37
N GLN A 112 -13.79 -7.39 7.62
CA GLN A 112 -13.24 -6.03 7.57
C GLN A 112 -13.18 -5.46 6.15
N ALA A 113 -12.96 -6.31 5.15
CA ALA A 113 -12.98 -5.92 3.74
C ALA A 113 -14.41 -5.59 3.29
N TYR A 114 -15.39 -6.43 3.62
CA TYR A 114 -16.81 -6.16 3.36
C TYR A 114 -17.29 -4.87 4.04
N ASN A 115 -16.93 -4.66 5.31
CA ASN A 115 -17.22 -3.39 6.00
C ASN A 115 -16.50 -2.20 5.36
N GLY A 116 -15.35 -2.43 4.72
CA GLY A 116 -14.59 -1.41 4.01
C GLY A 116 -15.31 -0.90 2.77
N ILE A 117 -15.97 -1.78 2.01
CA ILE A 117 -16.74 -1.41 0.82
C ILE A 117 -18.14 -0.87 1.16
N MET A 118 -18.82 -1.43 2.17
CA MET A 118 -20.16 -0.96 2.55
C MET A 118 -20.20 0.42 3.21
N ASN A 119 -19.09 0.85 3.82
CA ASN A 119 -18.99 2.15 4.52
C ASN A 119 -18.22 3.21 3.72
N ILE A 120 -18.27 3.13 2.39
CA ILE A 120 -17.64 4.12 1.49
C ILE A 120 -18.48 5.39 1.39
#